data_AF-A0A9E3QGJ4-F1
#
_entry.id   AF-A0A9E3QGJ4-F1
#
_cell.length_a   1.000
_cell.length_b   1.000
_cell.length_c   1.000
_cell.angle_alpha   90.00
_cell.angle_beta   90.00
_cell.angle_gamma   90.00
#
_symmetry.space_group_name_H-M   'P 1'
#
loop_
_entity.id
_entity.type
_entity.pdbx_description
1 polymer ?
#
loop_
_entity_poly.entity_id
_entity_poly.type
_entity_poly.pdbx_seq_one_letter_code
_entity_poly.pdbx_strand_id
1 'polypeptide(L)'
;MDDDLLAYYNSELAFLRDLGAEFAAKYPKVAGRLQLEADKCEDPHVERLLEGFAFLAARVRQKIDDEFPEITNALLGLLYPHYLRPLPSMTVVQLLPGPDTARLLGGYTVARGARLDSPPVRGSPCQFRTAYPVTLWPIAVETARLVHDRVVMPGKPPEAVSLLQLSLRAAEPTTFSELAPDGLRFYLDGEPPNVHALYELMLNDVCRVVVRGMRADGSEEAITLSNEAVRPVGFGPDEGMFPYPSRSFPGYRLLQEYFALPEKFLFFDLTGLDRLRGRGWGGRIEG
;
A
#
# COMPACT_ATOMS: atom_id res chain seq x y z
N MET A 1 12.02 -7.87 35.55
CA MET A 1 12.52 -6.63 36.15
C MET A 1 13.30 -5.98 35.04
N ASP A 2 12.93 -4.76 34.65
CA ASP A 2 13.47 -4.12 33.45
C ASP A 2 14.98 -3.86 33.63
N ASP A 3 15.82 -4.28 32.67
CA ASP A 3 17.28 -4.13 32.78
C ASP A 3 17.69 -2.65 32.88
N ASP A 4 16.84 -1.73 32.38
CA ASP A 4 17.05 -0.29 32.40
C ASP A 4 16.91 0.33 33.81
N LEU A 5 16.04 -0.23 34.68
CA LEU A 5 15.83 0.33 36.02
C LEU A 5 17.11 0.28 36.88
N LEU A 6 17.96 -0.73 36.66
CA LEU A 6 19.23 -0.84 37.37
C LEU A 6 20.19 0.30 36.99
N ALA A 7 20.18 0.74 35.74
CA ALA A 7 20.98 1.87 35.28
C ALA A 7 20.51 3.19 35.93
N TYR A 8 19.20 3.43 35.97
CA TYR A 8 18.63 4.58 36.67
C TYR A 8 18.95 4.54 38.17
N TYR A 9 18.78 3.39 38.82
CA TYR A 9 19.11 3.22 40.23
C TYR A 9 20.57 3.56 40.54
N ASN A 10 21.51 3.02 39.76
CA ASN A 10 22.93 3.28 39.96
C ASN A 10 23.28 4.76 39.71
N SER A 11 22.65 5.38 38.71
CA SER A 11 22.83 6.81 38.45
C SER A 11 22.30 7.68 39.60
N GLU A 12 21.11 7.39 40.13
CA GLU A 12 20.52 8.14 41.24
C GLU A 12 21.31 7.92 42.53
N LEU A 13 21.80 6.70 42.78
CA LEU A 13 22.63 6.41 43.94
C LEU A 13 23.98 7.14 43.88
N ALA A 14 24.61 7.17 42.70
CA ALA A 14 25.83 7.94 42.49
C ALA A 14 25.59 9.45 42.71
N PHE A 15 24.51 9.99 42.13
CA PHE A 15 24.13 11.38 42.31
C PHE A 15 23.88 11.76 43.77
N LEU A 16 23.19 10.91 44.54
CA LEU A 16 22.96 11.11 45.97
C LEU A 16 24.26 11.08 46.78
N ARG A 17 25.23 10.24 46.40
CA ARG A 17 26.54 10.19 47.04
C ARG A 17 27.35 11.45 46.77
N ASP A 18 27.37 11.92 45.52
CA ASP A 18 28.03 13.18 45.15
C ASP A 18 27.43 14.37 45.93
N LEU A 19 26.10 14.46 45.99
CA LEU A 19 25.38 15.45 46.80
C LEU A 19 25.66 15.31 48.30
N GLY A 20 25.76 14.08 48.80
CA GLY A 20 26.11 13.78 50.17
C GLY A 20 27.50 14.30 50.52
N ALA A 21 28.48 14.12 49.62
CA ALA A 21 29.84 14.63 49.76
C ALA A 21 29.87 16.16 49.79
N GLU A 22 29.16 16.83 48.88
CA GLU A 22 29.03 18.29 48.87
C GLU A 22 28.36 18.82 50.16
N PHE A 23 27.31 18.15 50.62
CA PHE A 23 26.63 18.50 51.86
C PHE A 23 27.55 18.34 53.08
N ALA A 24 28.35 17.27 53.12
CA ALA A 24 29.30 17.01 54.19
C ALA A 24 30.42 18.07 54.25
N ALA A 25 30.94 18.48 53.10
CA ALA A 25 31.93 19.55 53.01
C ALA A 25 31.37 20.90 53.52
N LYS A 26 30.10 21.19 53.21
CA LYS A 26 29.45 22.44 53.60
C LYS A 26 28.97 22.46 55.05
N TYR A 27 28.55 21.31 55.60
CA TYR A 27 27.98 21.19 56.95
C TYR A 27 28.60 20.05 57.77
N PRO A 28 29.89 20.15 58.17
CA PRO A 28 30.62 19.04 58.79
C PRO A 28 30.00 18.53 60.10
N LYS A 29 29.44 19.45 60.91
CA LYS A 29 28.80 19.10 62.18
C LYS A 29 27.52 18.27 62.01
N VAL A 30 26.79 18.47 60.92
CA VAL A 30 25.53 17.74 60.65
C VAL A 30 25.86 16.41 59.98
N ALA A 31 26.74 16.42 58.99
CA ALA A 31 27.19 15.20 58.31
C ALA A 31 27.91 14.23 59.25
N GLY A 32 28.70 14.72 60.20
CA GLY A 32 29.34 13.89 61.22
C GLY A 32 28.36 13.17 62.15
N ARG A 33 27.13 13.69 62.35
CA ARG A 33 26.07 12.98 63.11
C ARG A 33 25.42 11.86 62.30
N LEU A 34 25.46 11.98 60.98
CA LEU A 34 24.89 11.02 60.02
C LEU A 34 25.95 10.07 59.46
N GLN A 35 27.21 10.21 59.89
CA GLN A 35 28.36 9.46 59.37
C GLN A 35 28.43 9.50 57.82
N LEU A 36 28.12 10.65 57.24
CA LEU A 36 28.19 10.89 55.80
C LEU A 36 29.61 11.31 55.42
N GLU A 37 30.37 10.40 54.80
CA GLU A 37 31.67 10.69 54.20
C GLU A 37 31.57 10.71 52.66
N ALA A 38 32.61 11.22 52.00
CA ALA A 38 32.58 11.50 50.56
C ALA A 38 32.29 10.27 49.68
N ASP A 39 32.73 9.07 50.08
CA ASP A 39 32.55 7.83 49.30
C ASP A 39 31.67 6.78 49.99
N LYS A 40 31.29 6.99 51.26
CA LYS A 40 30.62 5.96 52.06
C LYS A 40 29.86 6.55 53.24
N CYS A 41 28.66 6.03 53.50
CA CYS A 41 28.01 6.19 54.79
C CYS A 41 28.32 4.98 55.68
N GLU A 42 28.92 5.19 56.84
CA GLU A 42 29.21 4.11 57.78
C GLU A 42 27.97 3.63 58.53
N ASP A 43 26.93 4.47 58.63
CA ASP A 43 25.66 4.12 59.25
C ASP A 43 24.81 3.27 58.27
N PRO A 44 24.57 1.97 58.57
CA PRO A 44 23.82 1.10 57.68
C PRO A 44 22.35 1.49 57.49
N HIS A 45 21.76 2.24 58.43
CA HIS A 45 20.38 2.71 58.33
C HIS A 45 20.27 3.92 57.40
N VAL A 46 21.24 4.83 57.45
CA VAL A 46 21.31 5.97 56.55
C VAL A 46 21.63 5.50 55.12
N GLU A 47 22.60 4.59 54.95
CA GLU A 47 22.91 4.03 53.63
C GLU A 47 21.69 3.34 53.01
N ARG A 48 20.98 2.49 53.75
CA ARG A 48 19.74 1.84 53.26
C ARG A 48 18.63 2.83 52.94
N LEU A 49 18.58 3.96 53.63
CA LEU A 49 17.61 5.02 53.35
C LEU A 49 17.96 5.74 52.04
N LEU A 50 19.26 5.98 51.78
CA LEU A 50 19.75 6.54 50.52
C LEU A 50 19.50 5.57 49.35
N GLU A 51 19.78 4.28 49.53
CA GLU A 51 19.46 3.24 48.54
C GLU A 51 17.94 3.17 48.27
N GLY A 52 17.12 3.18 49.31
CA GLY A 52 15.66 3.19 49.18
C GLY A 52 15.14 4.43 48.47
N PHE A 53 15.72 5.60 48.75
CA PHE A 53 15.38 6.85 48.07
C PHE A 53 15.84 6.83 46.60
N ALA A 54 17.06 6.39 46.32
CA ALA A 54 17.58 6.21 44.96
C ALA A 54 16.67 5.30 44.14
N PHE A 55 16.19 4.20 44.73
CA PHE A 55 15.27 3.28 44.06
C PHE A 55 13.93 3.95 43.71
N LEU A 56 13.34 4.72 44.63
CA LEU A 56 12.10 5.44 44.36
C LEU A 56 12.31 6.54 43.31
N ALA A 57 13.39 7.30 43.41
CA ALA A 57 13.75 8.36 42.47
C ALA A 57 13.99 7.79 41.06
N ALA A 58 14.72 6.68 40.96
CA ALA A 58 14.98 5.98 39.71
C ALA A 58 13.69 5.53 39.02
N ARG A 59 12.71 5.02 39.76
CA ARG A 59 11.40 4.65 39.20
C ARG A 59 10.62 5.87 38.69
N VAL A 60 10.67 7.00 39.40
CA VAL A 60 10.02 8.23 38.96
C VAL A 60 10.69 8.77 37.71
N ARG A 61 12.02 8.80 37.67
CA ARG A 61 12.78 9.28 36.52
C ARG A 61 12.57 8.40 35.29
N GLN A 62 12.68 7.08 35.45
CA GLN A 62 12.35 6.13 34.38
C GLN A 62 10.94 6.37 33.86
N LYS A 63 9.96 6.53 34.75
CA LYS A 63 8.56 6.81 34.37
C LYS A 63 8.42 8.10 33.56
N ILE A 64 9.10 9.18 33.95
CA ILE A 64 9.10 10.46 33.24
C ILE A 64 9.70 10.31 31.84
N ASP A 65 10.84 9.61 31.74
CA ASP A 65 11.52 9.40 30.47
C ASP A 65 10.68 8.50 29.53
N ASP A 66 9.96 7.51 30.09
CA ASP A 66 9.00 6.64 29.40
C ASP A 66 7.70 7.35 28.96
N GLU A 67 7.37 8.53 29.52
CA GLU A 67 6.14 9.28 29.22
C GLU A 67 6.28 10.18 27.97
N PHE A 68 7.50 10.45 27.49
CA PHE A 68 7.73 11.29 26.30
C PHE A 68 7.07 10.75 24.99
N PRO A 69 7.05 9.42 24.73
CA PRO A 69 6.25 8.82 23.66
C PRO A 69 4.75 9.08 23.77
N GLU A 70 4.18 9.23 24.97
CA GLU A 70 2.74 9.47 25.12
C GLU A 70 2.34 10.84 24.56
N ILE A 71 3.16 11.87 24.82
CA ILE A 71 2.94 13.23 24.29
C ILE A 71 3.08 13.22 22.77
N THR A 72 4.14 12.58 22.26
CA THR A 72 4.41 12.52 20.82
C THR A 72 3.33 11.74 20.08
N ASN A 73 2.89 10.60 20.62
CA ASN A 73 1.80 9.80 20.06
C ASN A 73 0.46 10.53 20.13
N ALA A 74 0.17 11.28 21.20
CA ALA A 74 -1.04 12.09 21.28
C ALA A 74 -1.06 13.18 20.19
N LEU A 75 0.07 13.88 19.99
CA LEU A 75 0.21 14.88 18.94
C LEU A 75 0.09 14.28 17.55
N LEU A 76 0.75 13.15 17.29
CA LEU A 76 0.63 12.40 16.04
C LEU A 76 -0.80 11.87 15.84
N GLY A 77 -1.50 11.48 16.90
CA GLY A 77 -2.90 11.09 16.83
C GLY A 77 -3.82 12.22 16.35
N LEU A 78 -3.47 13.48 16.61
CA LEU A 78 -4.19 14.65 16.14
C LEU A 78 -3.81 15.05 14.70
N LEU A 79 -2.51 15.04 14.38
CA LEU A 79 -2.00 15.56 13.11
C LEU A 79 -1.89 14.49 12.01
N TYR A 80 -1.38 13.30 12.35
CA TYR A 80 -1.05 12.21 11.44
C TYR A 80 -1.48 10.83 11.99
N PRO A 81 -2.78 10.60 12.27
CA PRO A 81 -3.24 9.37 12.92
C PRO A 81 -2.98 8.10 12.09
N HIS A 82 -2.70 8.23 10.80
CA HIS A 82 -2.37 7.12 9.90
C HIS A 82 -0.94 6.58 10.09
N TYR A 83 -0.03 7.33 10.72
CA TYR A 83 1.33 6.85 11.05
C TYR A 83 1.36 5.95 12.28
N LEU A 84 0.35 6.04 13.14
CA LEU A 84 0.23 5.19 14.32
C LEU A 84 -0.54 3.89 14.04
N ARG A 85 -1.08 3.74 12.82
CA ARG A 85 -1.84 2.55 12.44
C ARG A 85 -0.91 1.49 11.87
N PRO A 86 -1.04 0.21 12.28
CA PRO A 86 -0.30 -0.87 11.67
C PRO A 86 -0.70 -1.02 10.19
N LEU A 87 0.28 -1.40 9.36
CA LEU A 87 0.03 -1.76 7.97
C LEU A 87 -0.53 -3.19 7.92
N PRO A 88 -1.75 -3.41 7.38
CA PRO A 88 -2.28 -4.75 7.19
C PRO A 88 -1.54 -5.48 6.07
N SER A 89 -1.63 -6.81 6.05
CA SER A 89 -1.21 -7.61 4.91
C SER A 89 -2.04 -7.26 3.67
N MET A 90 -1.41 -7.20 2.51
CA MET A 90 -2.03 -6.84 1.24
C MET A 90 -1.49 -7.72 0.13
N THR A 91 -2.28 -7.88 -0.93
CA THR A 91 -1.89 -8.66 -2.11
C THR A 91 -2.79 -8.30 -3.29
N VAL A 92 -2.33 -8.63 -4.50
CA VAL A 92 -3.12 -8.56 -5.72
C VAL A 92 -3.73 -9.94 -5.98
N VAL A 93 -5.02 -9.98 -6.32
CA VAL A 93 -5.73 -11.23 -6.63
C VAL A 93 -6.45 -11.10 -7.97
N GLN A 94 -6.46 -12.18 -8.74
CA GLN A 94 -7.26 -12.30 -9.95
C GLN A 94 -8.60 -12.95 -9.62
N LEU A 95 -9.69 -12.27 -9.96
CA LEU A 95 -11.05 -12.81 -9.88
C LEU A 95 -11.45 -13.33 -11.25
N LEU A 96 -11.63 -14.64 -11.36
CA LEU A 96 -12.08 -15.28 -12.59
C LEU A 96 -13.61 -15.44 -12.56
N PRO A 97 -14.32 -15.11 -13.67
CA PRO A 97 -15.76 -15.32 -13.74
C PRO A 97 -16.07 -16.82 -13.62
N GLY A 98 -17.05 -17.16 -12.78
CA GLY A 98 -17.58 -18.52 -12.71
C GLY A 98 -18.42 -18.87 -13.96
N PRO A 99 -18.80 -20.15 -14.13
CA PRO A 99 -19.58 -20.60 -15.29
C PRO A 99 -20.90 -19.84 -15.50
N ASP A 100 -21.59 -19.50 -14.41
CA ASP A 100 -22.86 -18.76 -14.46
C ASP A 100 -22.66 -17.28 -14.79
N THR A 101 -21.58 -16.68 -14.26
CA THR A 101 -21.20 -15.29 -14.52
C THR A 101 -20.76 -15.09 -15.96
N ALA A 102 -20.17 -16.12 -16.58
CA ALA A 102 -19.70 -16.04 -17.96
C ALA A 102 -20.84 -15.85 -19.00
N ARG A 103 -22.10 -16.07 -18.59
CA ARG A 103 -23.29 -15.86 -19.42
C ARG A 103 -23.93 -14.47 -19.24
N LEU A 104 -23.45 -13.67 -18.29
CA LEU A 104 -23.99 -12.34 -18.02
C LEU A 104 -23.46 -11.33 -19.02
N LEU A 105 -24.32 -10.92 -19.96
CA LEU A 105 -23.98 -9.93 -20.98
C LEU A 105 -23.62 -8.56 -20.41
N GLY A 106 -24.15 -8.21 -19.23
CA GLY A 106 -23.85 -6.94 -18.55
C GLY A 106 -22.59 -6.98 -17.66
N GLY A 107 -21.87 -8.11 -17.63
CA GLY A 107 -20.80 -8.35 -16.67
C GLY A 107 -21.33 -8.51 -15.24
N TYR A 108 -20.41 -8.79 -14.30
CA TYR A 108 -20.73 -8.86 -12.88
C TYR A 108 -19.79 -7.99 -12.06
N THR A 109 -20.33 -6.96 -11.41
CA THR A 109 -19.52 -6.03 -10.62
C THR A 109 -19.35 -6.51 -9.19
N VAL A 110 -18.10 -6.77 -8.82
CA VAL A 110 -17.69 -6.93 -7.43
C VAL A 110 -17.45 -5.54 -6.86
N ALA A 111 -18.25 -5.15 -5.87
CA ALA A 111 -18.12 -3.85 -5.23
C ALA A 111 -16.80 -3.71 -4.47
N ARG A 112 -16.34 -2.46 -4.33
CA ARG A 112 -15.26 -2.12 -3.41
C ARG A 112 -15.61 -2.56 -1.98
N GLY A 113 -14.63 -3.08 -1.25
CA GLY A 113 -14.82 -3.56 0.11
C GLY A 113 -15.45 -4.95 0.20
N ALA A 114 -15.67 -5.63 -0.93
CA ALA A 114 -16.09 -7.02 -0.95
C ALA A 114 -15.09 -7.88 -0.20
N ARG A 115 -15.60 -8.77 0.67
CA ARG A 115 -14.79 -9.64 1.51
C ARG A 115 -14.25 -10.82 0.72
N LEU A 116 -12.98 -11.12 0.91
CA LEU A 116 -12.30 -12.31 0.40
C LEU A 116 -11.66 -13.05 1.56
N ASP A 117 -11.82 -14.36 1.63
CA ASP A 117 -11.20 -15.19 2.66
C ASP A 117 -10.02 -15.97 2.05
N SER A 118 -8.88 -15.98 2.72
CA SER A 118 -7.75 -16.81 2.33
C SER A 118 -7.99 -18.28 2.70
N PRO A 119 -7.22 -19.22 2.13
CA PRO A 119 -7.05 -20.53 2.73
C PRO A 119 -6.62 -20.39 4.22
N PRO A 120 -7.05 -21.29 5.12
CA PRO A 120 -6.70 -21.21 6.54
C PRO A 120 -5.19 -21.30 6.78
N VAL A 121 -4.65 -20.35 7.53
CA VAL A 121 -3.26 -20.36 8.02
C VAL A 121 -3.31 -20.62 9.51
N ARG A 122 -2.67 -21.71 9.99
CA ARG A 122 -2.76 -22.16 11.39
C ARG A 122 -4.21 -22.32 11.89
N GLY A 123 -5.09 -22.81 11.02
CA GLY A 123 -6.49 -23.09 11.35
C GLY A 123 -7.44 -21.89 11.30
N SER A 124 -6.98 -20.70 10.91
CA SER A 124 -7.86 -19.51 10.72
C SER A 124 -7.63 -18.85 9.36
N PRO A 125 -8.68 -18.52 8.60
CA PRO A 125 -8.55 -17.76 7.36
C PRO A 125 -8.27 -16.28 7.64
N CYS A 126 -7.43 -15.66 6.82
CA CYS A 126 -7.26 -14.21 6.81
C CYS A 126 -8.38 -13.57 5.96
N GLN A 127 -8.93 -12.46 6.45
CA GLN A 127 -9.99 -11.73 5.75
C GLN A 127 -9.39 -10.52 5.04
N PHE A 128 -9.59 -10.45 3.74
CA PHE A 128 -9.19 -9.35 2.88
C PHE A 128 -10.42 -8.60 2.36
N ARG A 129 -10.20 -7.39 1.85
CA ARG A 129 -11.24 -6.56 1.22
C ARG A 129 -10.72 -5.99 -0.09
N THR A 130 -11.57 -5.96 -1.11
CA THR A 130 -11.22 -5.35 -2.40
C THR A 130 -11.01 -3.84 -2.27
N ALA A 131 -9.95 -3.31 -2.89
CA ALA A 131 -9.65 -1.87 -2.88
C ALA A 131 -10.43 -1.08 -3.94
N TYR A 132 -10.86 -1.75 -5.01
CA TYR A 132 -11.56 -1.18 -6.16
C TYR A 132 -12.87 -1.91 -6.44
N PRO A 133 -13.87 -1.24 -7.05
CA PRO A 133 -14.89 -1.95 -7.78
C PRO A 133 -14.25 -2.60 -9.01
N VAL A 134 -14.66 -3.82 -9.34
CA VAL A 134 -14.19 -4.53 -10.54
C VAL A 134 -15.34 -5.25 -11.21
N THR A 135 -15.53 -5.01 -12.51
CA THR A 135 -16.52 -5.73 -13.32
C THR A 135 -15.85 -6.92 -13.97
N LEU A 136 -16.34 -8.11 -13.63
CA LEU A 136 -15.92 -9.38 -14.21
C LEU A 136 -16.62 -9.55 -15.54
N TRP A 137 -15.83 -9.62 -16.60
CA TRP A 137 -16.26 -9.91 -17.94
C TRP A 137 -15.82 -11.33 -18.33
N PRO A 138 -16.58 -12.04 -19.17
CA PRO A 138 -16.14 -13.29 -19.78
C PRO A 138 -15.10 -13.04 -20.89
N ILE A 139 -14.10 -12.19 -20.63
CA ILE A 139 -13.07 -11.79 -21.57
C ILE A 139 -11.72 -12.23 -21.00
N ALA A 140 -10.93 -12.92 -21.80
CA ALA A 140 -9.58 -13.33 -21.46
C ALA A 140 -8.56 -12.73 -22.43
N VAL A 141 -7.38 -12.43 -21.91
CA VAL A 141 -6.20 -12.10 -22.73
C VAL A 141 -5.66 -13.40 -23.32
N GLU A 142 -5.65 -13.53 -24.63
CA GLU A 142 -5.02 -14.66 -25.33
C GLU A 142 -3.53 -14.45 -25.52
N THR A 143 -3.14 -13.25 -25.96
CA THR A 143 -1.73 -12.91 -26.17
C THR A 143 -1.47 -11.44 -25.85
N ALA A 144 -0.26 -11.15 -25.37
CA ALA A 144 0.28 -9.80 -25.21
C ALA A 144 1.73 -9.81 -25.73
N ARG A 145 2.06 -8.92 -26.67
CA ARG A 145 3.38 -8.89 -27.32
C ARG A 145 3.83 -7.45 -27.57
N LEU A 146 5.07 -7.16 -27.25
CA LEU A 146 5.71 -5.91 -27.64
C LEU A 146 6.56 -6.12 -28.90
N VAL A 147 6.13 -5.52 -30.01
CA VAL A 147 6.78 -5.62 -31.32
C VAL A 147 7.56 -4.34 -31.60
N HIS A 148 8.87 -4.49 -31.82
CA HIS A 148 9.78 -3.39 -32.12
C HIS A 148 10.10 -3.34 -33.62
N ASP A 149 10.39 -2.14 -34.13
CA ASP A 149 11.11 -1.88 -35.40
C ASP A 149 10.49 -2.44 -36.71
N ARG A 150 9.28 -3.01 -36.65
CA ARG A 150 8.54 -3.51 -37.84
C ARG A 150 7.04 -3.37 -37.68
N VAL A 151 6.59 -2.28 -37.05
CA VAL A 151 5.17 -1.99 -36.90
C VAL A 151 4.57 -1.76 -38.30
N VAL A 152 3.91 -2.76 -38.86
CA VAL A 152 3.14 -2.66 -40.10
C VAL A 152 1.68 -2.62 -39.70
N MET A 153 1.15 -1.40 -39.60
CA MET A 153 -0.25 -1.18 -39.26
C MET A 153 -0.84 -0.12 -40.20
N PRO A 154 -2.00 -0.38 -40.83
CA PRO A 154 -2.78 0.65 -41.49
C PRO A 154 -2.96 1.87 -40.59
N GLY A 155 -2.57 3.05 -41.06
CA GLY A 155 -2.70 4.30 -40.31
C GLY A 155 -1.73 4.45 -39.12
N LYS A 156 -0.58 3.74 -39.14
CA LYS A 156 0.51 3.90 -38.17
C LYS A 156 0.94 5.39 -38.06
N PRO A 157 0.96 5.98 -36.86
CA PRO A 157 1.52 7.31 -36.64
C PRO A 157 3.04 7.35 -36.98
N PRO A 158 3.55 8.43 -37.60
CA PRO A 158 4.96 8.56 -37.95
C PRO A 158 5.91 8.40 -36.76
N GLU A 159 5.53 8.91 -35.58
CA GLU A 159 6.31 8.79 -34.35
C GLU A 159 6.28 7.39 -33.70
N ALA A 160 5.40 6.48 -34.13
CA ALA A 160 5.27 5.18 -33.50
C ALA A 160 6.45 4.25 -33.83
N VAL A 161 7.28 3.94 -32.84
CA VAL A 161 8.46 3.06 -32.99
C VAL A 161 8.21 1.60 -32.60
N SER A 162 7.19 1.36 -31.76
CA SER A 162 6.85 0.03 -31.23
C SER A 162 5.33 -0.14 -31.14
N LEU A 163 4.88 -1.40 -31.03
CA LEU A 163 3.48 -1.79 -30.89
C LEU A 163 3.33 -2.78 -29.73
N LEU A 164 2.52 -2.42 -28.74
CA LEU A 164 1.98 -3.38 -27.77
C LEU A 164 0.71 -3.99 -28.38
N GLN A 165 0.81 -5.22 -28.85
CA GLN A 165 -0.32 -5.96 -29.41
C GLN A 165 -0.97 -6.82 -28.31
N LEU A 166 -2.28 -6.65 -28.11
CA LEU A 166 -3.11 -7.42 -27.20
C LEU A 166 -4.18 -8.17 -28.02
N SER A 167 -4.32 -9.48 -27.80
CA SER A 167 -5.42 -10.26 -28.36
C SER A 167 -6.37 -10.66 -27.25
N LEU A 168 -7.65 -10.33 -27.38
CA LEU A 168 -8.68 -10.61 -26.39
C LEU A 168 -9.73 -11.56 -26.99
N ARG A 169 -10.18 -12.52 -26.18
CA ARG A 169 -11.23 -13.46 -26.54
C ARG A 169 -12.37 -13.41 -25.52
N ALA A 170 -13.59 -13.24 -26.03
CA ALA A 170 -14.82 -13.42 -25.26
C ALA A 170 -15.16 -14.91 -25.17
N ALA A 171 -15.71 -15.35 -24.03
CA ALA A 171 -16.14 -16.73 -23.84
C ALA A 171 -17.34 -17.04 -24.73
N GLU A 172 -17.33 -18.18 -25.40
CA GLU A 172 -18.44 -18.61 -26.23
C GLU A 172 -19.72 -18.83 -25.38
N PRO A 173 -20.91 -18.49 -25.90
CA PRO A 173 -21.20 -17.98 -27.25
C PRO A 173 -21.19 -16.43 -27.35
N THR A 174 -20.68 -15.72 -26.35
CA THR A 174 -20.76 -14.25 -26.29
C THR A 174 -19.81 -13.56 -27.27
N THR A 175 -20.23 -12.38 -27.74
CA THR A 175 -19.43 -11.55 -28.65
C THR A 175 -19.10 -10.19 -28.03
N PHE A 176 -18.05 -9.53 -28.53
CA PHE A 176 -17.71 -8.18 -28.07
C PHE A 176 -18.80 -7.15 -28.42
N SER A 177 -19.61 -7.42 -29.43
CA SER A 177 -20.76 -6.58 -29.79
C SER A 177 -21.88 -6.59 -28.75
N GLU A 178 -22.06 -7.72 -28.08
CA GLU A 178 -23.08 -7.92 -27.06
C GLU A 178 -22.59 -7.49 -25.68
N LEU A 179 -21.35 -7.82 -25.33
CA LEU A 179 -20.73 -7.44 -24.06
C LEU A 179 -20.50 -5.92 -23.98
N ALA A 180 -19.90 -5.35 -25.02
CA ALA A 180 -19.59 -3.93 -25.18
C ALA A 180 -19.24 -3.20 -23.85
N PRO A 181 -18.16 -3.63 -23.17
CA PRO A 181 -17.77 -3.06 -21.88
C PRO A 181 -17.38 -1.59 -22.03
N ASP A 182 -17.70 -0.73 -21.06
CA ASP A 182 -17.26 0.68 -21.09
C ASP A 182 -15.73 0.80 -21.05
N GLY A 183 -15.10 -0.11 -20.31
CA GLY A 183 -13.66 -0.29 -20.27
C GLY A 183 -13.26 -1.61 -19.61
N LEU A 184 -11.99 -1.97 -19.80
CA LEU A 184 -11.37 -3.14 -19.20
C LEU A 184 -10.17 -2.71 -18.35
N ARG A 185 -10.12 -3.22 -17.12
CA ARG A 185 -9.00 -3.01 -16.21
C ARG A 185 -7.99 -4.15 -16.37
N PHE A 186 -6.75 -3.78 -16.62
CA PHE A 186 -5.63 -4.70 -16.75
C PHE A 186 -4.66 -4.51 -15.59
N TYR A 187 -3.96 -5.59 -15.26
CA TYR A 187 -2.84 -5.60 -14.33
C TYR A 187 -1.60 -6.07 -15.08
N LEU A 188 -0.50 -5.33 -14.94
CA LEU A 188 0.79 -5.72 -15.52
C LEU A 188 1.50 -6.68 -14.57
N ASP A 189 1.40 -7.98 -14.87
CA ASP A 189 2.06 -9.04 -14.11
C ASP A 189 3.36 -9.47 -14.81
N GLY A 190 4.50 -9.29 -14.13
CA GLY A 190 5.81 -9.61 -14.68
C GLY A 190 6.97 -9.08 -13.85
N GLU A 191 8.19 -9.25 -14.37
CA GLU A 191 9.39 -8.79 -13.66
C GLU A 191 9.49 -7.26 -13.61
N PRO A 192 9.91 -6.66 -12.47
CA PRO A 192 9.85 -5.21 -12.27
C PRO A 192 10.53 -4.36 -13.35
N PRO A 193 11.74 -4.70 -13.87
CA PRO A 193 12.37 -3.88 -14.91
C PRO A 193 11.53 -3.78 -16.19
N ASN A 194 10.88 -4.88 -16.58
CA ASN A 194 10.08 -4.94 -17.80
C ASN A 194 8.73 -4.26 -17.60
N VAL A 195 8.07 -4.53 -16.47
CA VAL A 195 6.75 -3.98 -16.18
C VAL A 195 6.80 -2.48 -15.95
N HIS A 196 7.82 -1.97 -15.23
CA HIS A 196 7.94 -0.52 -15.01
C HIS A 196 8.23 0.24 -16.30
N ALA A 197 9.12 -0.28 -17.16
CA ALA A 197 9.40 0.32 -18.47
C ALA A 197 8.15 0.28 -19.37
N LEU A 198 7.42 -0.84 -19.39
CA LEU A 198 6.16 -0.95 -20.13
C LEU A 198 5.11 0.05 -19.61
N TYR A 199 4.97 0.16 -18.29
CA TYR A 199 4.03 1.08 -17.64
C TYR A 199 4.33 2.54 -17.98
N GLU A 200 5.61 2.93 -17.98
CA GLU A 200 6.05 4.26 -18.40
C GLU A 200 5.66 4.55 -19.86
N LEU A 201 6.01 3.66 -20.78
CA LEU A 201 5.69 3.80 -22.21
C LEU A 201 4.18 3.88 -22.45
N MET A 202 3.40 3.07 -21.74
CA MET A 202 1.95 3.02 -21.88
C MET A 202 1.23 4.28 -21.40
N LEU A 203 1.81 5.03 -20.47
CA LEU A 203 1.13 6.18 -19.87
C LEU A 203 1.67 7.52 -20.35
N ASN A 204 2.89 7.57 -20.88
CA ASN A 204 3.51 8.79 -21.36
C ASN A 204 3.62 8.86 -22.89
N ASP A 205 3.80 7.71 -23.57
CA ASP A 205 4.23 7.68 -24.97
C ASP A 205 3.22 7.00 -25.93
N VAL A 206 2.01 6.69 -25.45
CA VAL A 206 0.96 6.13 -26.32
C VAL A 206 0.55 7.16 -27.37
N CYS A 207 0.91 6.88 -28.62
CA CYS A 207 0.55 7.72 -29.76
C CYS A 207 -0.92 7.50 -30.16
N ARG A 208 -1.40 6.25 -30.11
CA ARG A 208 -2.73 5.84 -30.56
C ARG A 208 -3.07 4.44 -30.06
N VAL A 209 -4.37 4.20 -29.83
CA VAL A 209 -4.91 2.85 -29.62
C VAL A 209 -5.84 2.50 -30.77
N VAL A 210 -5.68 1.30 -31.36
CA VAL A 210 -6.50 0.83 -32.48
C VAL A 210 -7.05 -0.54 -32.14
N VAL A 211 -8.36 -0.66 -32.01
CA VAL A 211 -9.01 -1.95 -31.76
C VAL A 211 -9.54 -2.49 -33.10
N ARG A 212 -9.28 -3.75 -33.39
CA ARG A 212 -9.67 -4.46 -34.62
C ARG A 212 -10.48 -5.69 -34.27
N GLY A 213 -11.48 -5.99 -35.10
CA GLY A 213 -12.29 -7.19 -34.95
C GLY A 213 -12.83 -7.66 -36.30
N MET A 214 -13.14 -8.94 -36.38
CA MET A 214 -13.89 -9.48 -37.51
C MET A 214 -15.39 -9.35 -37.28
N ARG A 215 -16.09 -8.84 -38.29
CA ARG A 215 -17.55 -8.78 -38.33
C ARG A 215 -18.13 -10.14 -38.72
N ALA A 216 -19.42 -10.33 -38.47
CA ALA A 216 -20.15 -11.54 -38.84
C ALA A 216 -20.14 -11.85 -40.35
N ASP A 217 -19.93 -10.85 -41.20
CA ASP A 217 -19.80 -11.00 -42.66
C ASP A 217 -18.37 -11.36 -43.12
N GLY A 218 -17.43 -11.53 -42.17
CA GLY A 218 -16.03 -11.85 -42.43
C GLY A 218 -15.15 -10.64 -42.76
N SER A 219 -15.70 -9.42 -42.79
CA SER A 219 -14.91 -8.21 -42.98
C SER A 219 -14.17 -7.79 -41.70
N GLU A 220 -12.93 -7.30 -41.85
CA GLU A 220 -12.18 -6.70 -40.75
C GLU A 220 -12.58 -5.23 -40.60
N GLU A 221 -12.87 -4.81 -39.37
CA GLU A 221 -13.13 -3.41 -39.04
C GLU A 221 -12.19 -2.98 -37.92
N ALA A 222 -11.75 -1.72 -37.98
CA ALA A 222 -10.91 -1.10 -36.96
C ALA A 222 -11.55 0.17 -36.43
N ILE A 223 -11.50 0.38 -35.12
CA ILE A 223 -11.80 1.65 -34.48
C ILE A 223 -10.54 2.24 -33.86
N THR A 224 -10.41 3.55 -33.95
CA THR A 224 -9.34 4.28 -33.29
C THR A 224 -9.89 4.93 -32.02
N LEU A 225 -9.16 4.73 -30.92
CA LEU A 225 -9.42 5.38 -29.64
C LEU A 225 -8.36 6.46 -29.40
N SER A 226 -8.70 7.45 -28.57
CA SER A 226 -7.75 8.45 -28.09
C SER A 226 -6.63 7.78 -27.30
N ASN A 227 -5.46 8.40 -27.21
CA ASN A 227 -4.42 7.97 -26.27
C ASN A 227 -4.90 8.08 -24.80
N GLU A 228 -5.81 9.02 -24.51
CA GLU A 228 -6.50 9.14 -23.22
C GLU A 228 -7.40 7.95 -22.86
N ALA A 229 -7.57 6.99 -23.78
CA ALA A 229 -8.27 5.75 -23.52
C ALA A 229 -7.52 4.86 -22.52
N VAL A 230 -6.19 4.97 -22.46
CA VAL A 230 -5.33 4.27 -21.49
C VAL A 230 -5.16 5.18 -20.28
N ARG A 231 -5.56 4.70 -19.10
CA ARG A 231 -5.54 5.51 -17.87
C ARG A 231 -4.88 4.77 -16.72
N PRO A 232 -4.03 5.42 -15.92
CA PRO A 232 -3.48 4.82 -14.72
C PRO A 232 -4.56 4.60 -13.68
N VAL A 233 -4.36 3.61 -12.81
CA VAL A 233 -5.25 3.26 -11.70
C VAL A 233 -4.46 3.28 -10.38
N GLY A 234 -5.08 3.78 -9.31
CA GLY A 234 -4.52 3.77 -7.96
C GLY A 234 -4.16 5.15 -7.40
N PHE A 235 -4.31 6.21 -8.21
CA PHE A 235 -3.93 7.58 -7.87
C PHE A 235 -5.12 8.46 -7.44
N GLY A 236 -6.34 8.09 -7.85
CA GLY A 236 -7.55 8.85 -7.56
C GLY A 236 -7.91 8.90 -6.07
N PRO A 237 -8.74 9.86 -5.63
CA PRO A 237 -9.16 9.99 -4.24
C PRO A 237 -9.88 8.73 -3.73
N ASP A 238 -10.71 8.12 -4.55
CA ASP A 238 -11.50 6.91 -4.21
C ASP A 238 -10.75 5.59 -4.46
N GLU A 239 -9.50 5.68 -4.91
CA GLU A 239 -8.65 4.54 -5.26
C GLU A 239 -7.69 4.14 -4.13
N GLY A 240 -7.93 4.62 -2.91
CA GLY A 240 -7.13 4.28 -1.72
C GLY A 240 -7.43 2.88 -1.18
N MET A 241 -6.39 2.18 -0.72
CA MET A 241 -6.50 0.91 0.01
C MET A 241 -6.85 1.15 1.48
N PHE A 242 -6.34 2.22 2.07
CA PHE A 242 -6.50 2.51 3.49
C PHE A 242 -7.57 3.60 3.76
N PRO A 243 -8.31 3.49 4.87
CA PRO A 243 -9.11 4.60 5.38
C PRO A 243 -8.18 5.76 5.75
N TYR A 244 -8.21 6.83 4.94
CA TYR A 244 -7.33 7.98 5.13
C TYR A 244 -8.11 9.16 5.72
N PRO A 245 -7.59 9.85 6.76
CA PRO A 245 -8.29 10.99 7.35
C PRO A 245 -8.47 12.12 6.34
N SER A 246 -9.67 12.71 6.26
CA SER A 246 -9.96 13.82 5.34
C SER A 246 -9.16 15.10 5.62
N ARG A 247 -8.59 15.23 6.82
CA ARG A 247 -7.75 16.36 7.24
C ARG A 247 -6.27 16.18 6.90
N SER A 248 -5.86 14.99 6.46
CA SER A 248 -4.47 14.71 6.09
C SER A 248 -4.27 14.88 4.58
N PHE A 249 -3.09 15.36 4.17
CA PHE A 249 -2.78 15.56 2.75
C PHE A 249 -2.77 14.22 1.99
N PRO A 250 -3.57 14.05 0.92
CA PRO A 250 -3.68 12.78 0.20
C PRO A 250 -2.36 12.27 -0.42
N GLY A 251 -1.40 13.15 -0.70
CA GLY A 251 -0.10 12.73 -1.25
C GLY A 251 0.70 11.81 -0.31
N TYR A 252 0.54 11.95 1.00
CA TYR A 252 1.16 11.05 1.98
C TYR A 252 0.58 9.63 1.91
N ARG A 253 -0.71 9.50 1.56
CA ARG A 253 -1.32 8.19 1.29
C ARG A 253 -0.64 7.51 0.12
N LEU A 254 -0.40 8.23 -0.98
CA LEU A 254 0.26 7.67 -2.18
C LEU A 254 1.67 7.18 -1.84
N LEU A 255 2.44 7.96 -1.09
CA LEU A 255 3.77 7.55 -0.63
C LEU A 255 3.70 6.29 0.25
N GLN A 256 2.80 6.28 1.24
CA GLN A 256 2.63 5.13 2.13
C GLN A 256 2.24 3.86 1.35
N GLU A 257 1.31 3.97 0.41
CA GLU A 257 0.88 2.85 -0.42
C GLU A 257 1.98 2.38 -1.37
N TYR A 258 2.76 3.30 -1.96
CA TYR A 258 3.86 2.97 -2.87
C TYR A 258 4.97 2.17 -2.17
N PHE A 259 5.34 2.55 -0.95
CA PHE A 259 6.34 1.82 -0.17
C PHE A 259 5.78 0.55 0.47
N ALA A 260 4.47 0.42 0.63
CA ALA A 260 3.85 -0.76 1.24
C ALA A 260 3.47 -1.86 0.23
N LEU A 261 2.99 -1.48 -0.96
CA LEU A 261 2.60 -2.38 -2.05
C LEU A 261 2.67 -1.64 -3.39
N PRO A 262 3.86 -1.49 -4.00
CA PRO A 262 4.03 -0.78 -5.27
C PRO A 262 3.21 -1.39 -6.42
N GLU A 263 2.94 -2.69 -6.37
CA GLU A 263 2.13 -3.44 -7.34
C GLU A 263 0.72 -2.87 -7.50
N LYS A 264 0.19 -2.17 -6.47
CA LYS A 264 -1.09 -1.45 -6.55
C LYS A 264 -1.16 -0.49 -7.75
N PHE A 265 -0.03 0.10 -8.13
CA PHE A 265 0.04 1.13 -9.17
C PHE A 265 0.28 0.56 -10.56
N LEU A 266 0.38 -0.77 -10.71
CA LEU A 266 0.63 -1.44 -12.00
C LEU A 266 -0.67 -1.81 -12.74
N PHE A 267 -1.76 -1.13 -12.41
CA PHE A 267 -3.05 -1.28 -13.08
C PHE A 267 -3.27 -0.14 -14.07
N PHE A 268 -3.92 -0.46 -15.18
CA PHE A 268 -4.40 0.53 -16.13
C PHE A 268 -5.79 0.17 -16.65
N ASP A 269 -6.58 1.17 -16.99
CA ASP A 269 -7.88 1.01 -17.64
C ASP A 269 -7.75 1.32 -19.14
N LEU A 270 -8.31 0.45 -19.98
CA LEU A 270 -8.58 0.73 -21.39
C LEU A 270 -10.07 1.05 -21.54
N THR A 271 -10.38 2.31 -21.86
CA THR A 271 -11.75 2.84 -21.95
C THR A 271 -12.18 3.06 -23.40
N GLY A 272 -13.49 3.27 -23.64
CA GLY A 272 -14.02 3.54 -24.98
C GLY A 272 -14.37 2.28 -25.77
N LEU A 273 -14.42 1.13 -25.10
CA LEU A 273 -14.80 -0.16 -25.67
C LEU A 273 -16.33 -0.30 -25.83
N ASP A 274 -17.12 0.62 -25.27
CA ASP A 274 -18.55 0.76 -25.49
C ASP A 274 -18.88 1.01 -26.97
N ARG A 275 -17.95 1.63 -27.72
CA ARG A 275 -18.05 1.89 -29.16
C ARG A 275 -18.12 0.63 -30.02
N LEU A 276 -17.84 -0.53 -29.44
CA LEU A 276 -17.96 -1.85 -30.09
C LEU A 276 -19.42 -2.32 -30.17
N ARG A 277 -20.31 -1.72 -29.36
CA ARG A 277 -21.72 -2.09 -29.29
C ARG A 277 -22.39 -2.07 -30.67
N GLY A 278 -23.03 -3.18 -31.02
CA GLY A 278 -23.83 -3.28 -32.24
C GLY A 278 -23.03 -3.27 -33.56
N ARG A 279 -21.70 -3.36 -33.54
CA ARG A 279 -20.89 -3.44 -34.78
C ARG A 279 -20.90 -4.81 -35.45
N GLY A 280 -21.37 -5.84 -34.74
CA GLY A 280 -21.41 -7.23 -35.24
C GLY A 280 -20.05 -7.92 -35.23
N TRP A 281 -19.12 -7.43 -34.42
CA TRP A 281 -17.83 -8.03 -34.12
C TRP A 281 -18.01 -9.31 -33.31
N GLY A 282 -17.25 -10.34 -33.68
CA GLY A 282 -17.31 -11.68 -33.09
C GLY A 282 -16.67 -11.80 -31.71
N GLY A 283 -16.26 -13.03 -31.37
CA GLY A 283 -15.68 -13.37 -30.07
C GLY A 283 -14.20 -13.02 -29.88
N ARG A 284 -13.52 -12.45 -30.89
CA ARG A 284 -12.10 -12.08 -30.81
C ARG A 284 -11.86 -10.67 -31.34
N ILE A 285 -11.04 -9.92 -30.61
CA ILE A 285 -10.53 -8.61 -31.01
C ILE A 285 -9.02 -8.54 -30.77
N GLU A 286 -8.36 -7.69 -31.53
CA GLU A 286 -6.93 -7.37 -31.37
C GLU A 286 -6.76 -5.87 -31.24
N GLY A 287 -5.87 -5.43 -30.34
CA GLY A 287 -5.64 -4.02 -30.02
C GLY A 287 -4.17 -3.68 -29.88
#